data_AF-A0AAD2ENI4-F1
#
_entry.id   AF-A0AAD2ENI4-F1
#
_cell.length_a   1.000
_cell.length_b   1.000
_cell.length_c   1.000
_cell.angle_alpha   90.00
_cell.angle_beta   90.00
_cell.angle_gamma   90.00
#
_symmetry.space_group_name_H-M   'P 1'
#
loop_
_entity.id
_entity.type
_entity.pdbx_description
1 polymer ?
#
loop_
_entity_poly.entity_id
_entity_poly.type
_entity_poly.pdbx_seq_one_letter_code
_entity_poly.pdbx_strand_id
1 'polypeptide(L)' 'MLLLQGMDDERCPRGQAEQLFTALTATDAAPAELVLYPRGGHHFFEDGRPSYRIDAAARTVDWLTKWLALEPPHR' A
#
# COMPACT_ATOMS: atom_id res chain seq x y z
N MET A 1 2.90 0.06 9.04
CA MET A 1 3.25 0.62 7.73
C MET A 1 2.50 -0.12 6.65
N LEU A 2 1.66 0.57 5.88
CA LEU A 2 1.05 0.04 4.67
C LEU A 2 1.86 0.54 3.47
N LEU A 3 2.38 -0.37 2.65
CA LEU A 3 3.14 -0.09 1.43
C LEU A 3 2.29 -0.49 0.22
N LEU A 4 1.90 0.48 -0.60
CA LEU A 4 1.12 0.28 -1.82
C LEU A 4 2.00 0.62 -3.03
N GLN A 5 2.25 -0.35 -3.91
CA GLN A 5 3.28 -0.22 -4.94
C GLN A 5 2.81 -0.75 -6.30
N GLY A 6 2.98 0.07 -7.35
CA GLY A 6 2.86 -0.39 -8.73
C GLY A 6 4.05 -1.26 -9.13
N MET A 7 3.82 -2.43 -9.72
CA MET A 7 4.90 -3.35 -10.15
C MET A 7 5.73 -2.81 -11.32
N ASP A 8 5.16 -1.92 -12.13
CA ASP A 8 5.73 -1.30 -13.33
C ASP A 8 6.04 0.19 -13.08
N ASP A 9 6.17 0.60 -11.81
CA ASP A 9 6.66 1.94 -11.46
C ASP A 9 8.16 2.05 -11.73
N GLU A 10 8.52 2.74 -12.81
CA GLU A 10 9.93 3.01 -13.16
C GLU A 10 10.53 4.22 -12.42
N ARG A 11 9.70 5.11 -11.84
CA ARG A 11 10.18 6.28 -11.07
C ARG A 11 10.62 5.86 -9.68
N CYS A 12 9.83 4.98 -9.05
CA CYS A 12 10.09 4.40 -7.75
C CYS A 12 9.99 2.87 -7.88
N PRO A 13 11.07 2.19 -8.31
CA PRO A 13 11.05 0.74 -8.54
C PRO A 13 10.59 -0.04 -7.30
N ARG A 14 9.78 -1.09 -7.51
CA ARG A 14 9.18 -1.89 -6.41
C ARG A 14 10.18 -2.44 -5.39
N GLY A 15 11.44 -2.62 -5.79
CA GLY A 15 12.53 -3.03 -4.91
C GLY A 15 12.71 -2.11 -3.70
N GLN A 16 12.39 -0.82 -3.83
CA GLN A 16 12.42 0.12 -2.70
C GLN A 16 11.38 -0.25 -1.62
N ALA A 17 10.14 -0.58 -2.02
CA ALA A 17 9.09 -1.03 -1.12
C ALA A 17 9.40 -2.42 -0.53
N GLU A 18 9.92 -3.34 -1.35
CA GLU A 18 10.34 -4.69 -0.91
C GLU A 18 11.45 -4.64 0.15
N GLN A 19 12.46 -3.79 -0.04
CA GLN A 19 13.56 -3.60 0.92
C GLN A 19 13.06 -3.04 2.25
N LEU A 20 12.20 -2.03 2.23
CA LEU A 20 11.63 -1.46 3.46
C LEU A 20 10.73 -2.46 4.17
N PHE A 21 9.86 -3.17 3.46
CA PHE A 21 9.03 -4.23 4.03
C PHE A 21 9.90 -5.28 4.71
N THR A 22 10.91 -5.79 4.01
CA THR A 22 11.84 -6.79 4.54
C THR A 22 12.54 -6.30 5.81
N ALA A 23 13.05 -5.07 5.81
CA ALA A 23 13.71 -4.49 6.98
C ALA A 23 12.77 -4.37 8.20
N LEU A 24 11.54 -3.90 7.99
CA LEU A 24 10.53 -3.78 9.05
C LEU A 24 10.15 -5.15 9.62
N THR A 25 9.91 -6.15 8.76
CA THR A 25 9.52 -7.49 9.20
C THR A 25 10.66 -8.27 9.84
N ALA A 26 11.89 -8.12 9.33
CA ALA A 26 13.05 -8.85 9.85
C ALA A 26 13.47 -8.36 11.25
N THR A 27 13.14 -7.10 11.59
CA THR A 27 13.49 -6.49 12.87
C THR A 27 12.31 -6.38 13.84
N ASP A 28 11.11 -6.81 13.42
CA ASP A 28 9.86 -6.61 14.15
C ASP A 28 9.65 -5.14 14.61
N ALA A 29 10.17 -4.18 13.84
CA ALA A 29 10.18 -2.78 14.24
C ALA A 29 8.78 -2.14 14.19
N ALA A 30 7.92 -2.61 13.29
CA ALA A 30 6.54 -2.18 13.19
C ALA A 30 5.71 -3.19 12.39
N PRO A 31 4.39 -3.30 12.66
CA PRO A 31 3.46 -4.02 11.79
C PRO A 31 3.55 -3.49 10.37
N ALA A 32 3.74 -4.37 9.37
CA ALA A 32 3.92 -3.99 7.97
C ALA A 32 3.07 -4.85 7.03
N GLU A 33 2.53 -4.22 5.98
CA GLU A 33 1.84 -4.89 4.87
C GLU A 33 2.34 -4.30 3.55
N LEU A 34 2.67 -5.17 2.58
CA LEU A 34 3.08 -4.78 1.24
C LEU A 34 2.08 -5.31 0.22
N VAL A 35 1.53 -4.41 -0.59
CA VAL A 35 0.60 -4.72 -1.67
C VAL A 35 1.22 -4.30 -3.00
N LEU A 36 1.35 -5.26 -3.90
CA LEU A 36 1.89 -5.07 -5.25
C LEU A 36 0.74 -5.09 -6.26
N TYR A 37 0.61 -4.01 -7.04
CA TYR A 37 -0.41 -3.86 -8.08
C TYR A 37 0.18 -4.27 -9.45
N PRO A 38 -0.25 -5.42 -10.02
CA PRO A 38 0.32 -5.92 -11.28
C PRO A 38 0.04 -4.97 -12.43
N ARG A 39 1.07 -4.66 -13.22
CA ARG A 39 1.01 -3.68 -14.32
C ARG A 39 0.64 -2.26 -13.88
N GLY A 40 0.69 -1.96 -12.59
CA GLY A 40 0.51 -0.61 -12.08
C GLY A 40 1.80 0.18 -12.24
N GLY A 41 1.74 1.33 -12.92
CA GLY A 41 2.84 2.30 -12.94
C GLY A 41 2.81 3.23 -11.72
N HIS A 42 3.62 4.28 -11.75
CA HIS A 42 3.72 5.27 -10.67
C HIS A 42 2.36 5.86 -10.24
N HIS A 43 1.50 6.13 -11.22
CA HIS A 43 0.19 6.74 -11.01
C HIS A 43 -0.95 5.71 -10.94
N PHE A 44 -0.70 4.48 -10.46
CA PHE A 44 -1.74 3.45 -10.39
C PHE A 44 -2.93 3.85 -9.48
N PHE A 45 -2.70 4.77 -8.55
CA PHE A 45 -3.70 5.27 -7.61
C PHE A 45 -4.59 6.36 -8.22
N GLU A 46 -4.04 7.24 -9.08
CA GLU A 46 -4.79 8.30 -9.74
C GLU A 46 -5.46 7.79 -11.03
N ASP A 47 -4.67 7.14 -11.90
CA ASP A 47 -5.05 6.85 -13.30
C ASP A 47 -5.02 5.35 -13.63
N GLY A 48 -4.73 4.49 -12.64
CA GLY A 48 -4.76 3.05 -12.81
C GLY A 48 -6.16 2.47 -12.97
N ARG A 49 -6.24 1.13 -13.06
CA ARG A 49 -7.50 0.40 -13.14
C ARG A 49 -8.45 0.84 -12.00
N PRO A 50 -9.73 1.13 -12.27
CA PRO A 50 -10.68 1.52 -11.22
C PRO A 50 -10.70 0.55 -10.03
N SER A 51 -10.54 -0.75 -10.28
CA SER A 51 -10.45 -1.77 -9.23
C SER A 51 -9.24 -1.58 -8.30
N TYR A 52 -8.09 -1.13 -8.81
CA TYR A 52 -6.91 -0.88 -7.98
C TYR A 52 -7.09 0.36 -7.12
N ARG A 53 -7.73 1.39 -7.67
CA ARG A 53 -8.02 2.64 -6.97
C ARG A 53 -8.98 2.40 -5.80
N ILE A 54 -10.02 1.60 -6.03
CA ILE A 54 -10.97 1.18 -5.00
C ILE A 54 -10.28 0.33 -3.92
N ASP A 55 -9.49 -0.67 -4.32
CA ASP A 55 -8.77 -1.53 -3.36
C ASP A 55 -7.75 -0.73 -2.54
N ALA A 56 -6.94 0.12 -3.17
CA ALA A 56 -5.96 0.96 -2.48
C ALA A 56 -6.63 1.90 -1.47
N ALA A 57 -7.70 2.59 -1.88
CA ALA A 57 -8.46 3.47 -0.98
C ALA A 57 -9.07 2.70 0.20
N ALA A 58 -9.67 1.53 -0.05
CA ALA A 58 -10.23 0.69 1.00
C ALA A 58 -9.15 0.25 2.01
N ARG A 59 -8.00 -0.23 1.52
CA ARG A 59 -6.86 -0.62 2.39
C ARG A 59 -6.32 0.53 3.20
N THR A 60 -6.21 1.73 2.62
CA THR A 60 -5.79 2.92 3.36
C THR A 60 -6.75 3.22 4.51
N VAL A 61 -8.06 3.23 4.26
CA VAL A 61 -9.07 3.46 5.29
C VAL A 61 -9.03 2.37 6.36
N ASP A 62 -9.00 1.09 5.96
CA ASP A 62 -8.95 -0.05 6.88
C ASP A 62 -7.70 -0.02 7.76
N TRP A 63 -6.54 0.31 7.17
CA TRP A 63 -5.28 0.43 7.90
C TRP A 63 -5.31 1.56 8.93
N LEU A 64 -5.81 2.74 8.55
CA LEU A 64 -5.95 3.88 9.46
C LEU A 64 -6.94 3.57 10.59
N THR A 65 -8.09 2.97 10.26
CA THR A 65 -9.11 2.54 11.22
C THR A 65 -8.51 1.58 12.26
N LYS A 66 -7.75 0.57 11.79
CA LYS A 66 -7.12 -0.43 12.65
C LYS A 66 -6.09 0.15 13.62
N TRP A 67 -5.25 1.07 13.16
CA TRP A 67 -4.06 1.49 13.94
C TRP A 67 -4.19 2.85 14.62
N LEU A 68 -5.14 3.69 14.22
CA LEU A 68 -5.34 5.03 14.83
C LEU A 68 -6.57 5.09 15.75
N ALA A 69 -7.21 3.96 16.05
CA ALA A 69 -8.44 3.89 16.85
C ALA A 69 -9.53 4.84 16.32
N LEU A 70 -9.62 4.99 14.99
CA LEU A 70 -10.69 5.76 14.35
C LEU A 70 -11.94 4.88 14.28
N GLU A 71 -13.10 5.48 14.51
CA GLU A 71 -14.39 4.84 14.21
C GLU A 71 -14.50 4.64 12.68
N PRO A 72 -15.02 3.50 12.21
CA PRO A 72 -15.14 3.26 10.78
C PRO A 72 -16.08 4.28 10.13
N PRO A 73 -15.80 4.74 8.89
CA PRO A 73 -16.66 5.70 8.21
C PRO A 73 -18.06 5.11 8.02
N HIS A 74 -19.09 5.92 8.24
CA HIS A 74 -20.48 5.54 8.01
C HIS A 74 -20.65 5.14 6.53
N ARG A 75 -21.10 3.90 6.30
CA ARG A 75 -21.39 3.34 4.98
C ARG A 75 -22.61 3.98 4.34
#